data_AF-A0AAJ4WBX5-F1
#
_entry.id   AF-A0AAJ4WBX5-F1
#
_cell.length_a   1.000
_cell.length_b   1.000
_cell.length_c   1.000
_cell.angle_alpha   90.00
_cell.angle_beta   90.00
_cell.angle_gamma   90.00
#
_symmetry.space_group_name_H-M   'P 1'
#
loop_
_entity.id
_entity.type
_entity.pdbx_description
1 polymer ?
#
loop_
_entity_poly.entity_id
_entity_poly.type
_entity_poly.pdbx_seq_one_letter_code
_entity_poly.pdbx_strand_id
1 'polypeptide(L)'
;MLDYFSTVKEAFNWRCKLGLKPLLIFMFKSVLAYIFLAGFYIVGFQILVRTPLMHYMSVENILNITKYTTLVIIIVVSVPVGLHILKFLIGCITSNHK
;
A
#
# COMPACT_ATOMS: atom_id res chain seq x y z
N MET A 1 -6.14 -7.81 11.45
CA MET A 1 -5.76 -7.65 10.03
C MET A 1 -6.95 -7.72 9.08
N LEU A 2 -7.97 -8.56 9.32
CA LEU A 2 -9.16 -8.65 8.46
C LEU A 2 -9.84 -7.30 8.18
N ASP A 3 -9.95 -6.45 9.21
CA ASP A 3 -10.54 -5.11 9.05
C ASP A 3 -9.76 -4.20 8.10
N TYR A 4 -8.43 -4.40 7.96
CA TYR A 4 -7.60 -3.59 7.05
C TYR A 4 -8.03 -3.80 5.60
N PHE A 5 -8.25 -5.06 5.19
CA PHE A 5 -8.69 -5.37 3.84
C PHE A 5 -10.12 -4.87 3.57
N SER A 6 -10.99 -4.88 4.59
CA SER A 6 -12.30 -4.23 4.49
C SER A 6 -12.15 -2.73 4.23
N THR A 7 -11.33 -2.04 5.02
CA THR A 7 -11.09 -0.60 4.85
C THR A 7 -10.43 -0.27 3.51
N VAL A 8 -9.55 -1.14 2.98
CA VAL A 8 -9.00 -1.02 1.62
C VAL A 8 -10.12 -1.14 0.58
N LYS A 9 -10.99 -2.15 0.68
CA LYS A 9 -12.13 -2.33 -0.24
C LYS A 9 -13.08 -1.12 -0.18
N GLU A 10 -13.36 -0.62 1.02
CA GLU A 10 -14.18 0.56 1.25
C GLU A 10 -13.56 1.83 0.66
N ALA A 11 -12.23 1.89 0.45
CA ALA A 11 -11.57 2.99 -0.24
C ALA A 11 -12.12 3.21 -1.66
N PHE A 12 -12.62 2.17 -2.32
CA PHE A 12 -13.23 2.26 -3.65
C PHE A 12 -14.74 2.51 -3.62
N ASN A 13 -15.39 2.41 -2.45
CA ASN A 13 -16.81 2.73 -2.30
C ASN A 13 -17.00 4.18 -1.84
N TRP A 14 -17.53 5.05 -2.70
CA TRP A 14 -17.72 6.47 -2.38
C TRP A 14 -18.74 6.75 -1.27
N ARG A 15 -19.62 5.79 -0.96
CA ARG A 15 -20.57 5.91 0.16
C ARG A 15 -19.90 5.72 1.52
N CYS A 16 -18.77 5.02 1.57
CA CYS A 16 -18.00 4.80 2.79
C CYS A 16 -16.96 5.92 2.94
N LYS A 17 -17.20 6.80 3.91
CA LYS A 17 -16.27 7.87 4.29
C LYS A 17 -15.72 7.57 5.68
N LEU A 18 -14.40 7.68 5.83
CA LEU A 18 -13.77 7.60 7.13
C LEU A 18 -13.78 8.97 7.79
N GLY A 19 -14.08 9.01 9.09
CA GLY A 19 -13.77 10.17 9.92
C GLY A 19 -12.26 10.32 10.18
N LEU A 20 -11.85 11.41 10.82
CA LEU A 20 -10.44 11.72 11.07
C LEU A 20 -9.70 10.61 11.85
N LYS A 21 -10.29 10.14 12.97
CA LYS A 21 -9.70 9.09 13.81
C LYS A 21 -9.49 7.77 13.06
N PRO A 22 -10.52 7.18 12.38
CA PRO A 22 -10.30 5.95 11.62
C PRO A 22 -9.39 6.15 10.40
N LEU A 23 -9.35 7.34 9.79
CA LEU A 23 -8.39 7.67 8.74
C LEU A 23 -6.94 7.60 9.23
N LEU A 24 -6.63 8.20 10.39
CA LEU A 24 -5.28 8.14 10.97
C LEU A 24 -4.86 6.71 11.32
N ILE A 25 -5.79 5.92 11.88
CA ILE A 25 -5.55 4.50 12.16
C ILE A 25 -5.28 3.73 10.86
N PHE A 26 -6.04 4.02 9.80
CA PHE A 26 -5.84 3.39 8.51
C PHE A 26 -4.47 3.74 7.91
N MET A 27 -4.07 5.02 7.94
CA MET A 27 -2.74 5.47 7.50
C MET A 27 -1.62 4.73 8.25
N PHE A 28 -1.73 4.62 9.58
CA PHE A 28 -0.76 3.88 10.38
C PHE A 28 -0.70 2.40 9.99
N LYS A 29 -1.85 1.74 9.83
CA LYS A 29 -1.92 0.34 9.37
C LYS A 29 -1.35 0.17 7.96
N SER A 30 -1.52 1.15 7.08
CA SER A 30 -0.92 1.16 5.73
C SER A 30 0.60 1.25 5.79
N VAL A 31 1.17 2.05 6.69
CA VAL A 31 2.63 2.07 6.91
C VAL A 31 3.13 0.70 7.39
N LEU A 32 2.43 0.07 8.33
CA LEU A 32 2.77 -1.29 8.77
C LEU A 32 2.67 -2.31 7.63
N ALA A 33 1.64 -2.21 6.80
CA ALA A 33 1.46 -3.07 5.62
C ALA A 33 2.60 -2.89 4.62
N TYR A 34 3.04 -1.65 4.37
CA TYR A 34 4.21 -1.37 3.53
C TYR A 34 5.48 -2.02 4.09
N ILE A 35 5.76 -1.83 5.38
CA ILE A 35 6.94 -2.42 6.05
C ILE A 35 6.90 -3.94 5.93
N PHE A 36 5.72 -4.55 6.15
CA PHE A 36 5.56 -5.99 6.02
C PHE A 36 5.80 -6.50 4.59
N LEU A 37 5.21 -5.85 3.59
CA LEU A 37 5.38 -6.23 2.18
C LEU A 37 6.82 -6.04 1.69
N ALA A 38 7.44 -4.91 2.04
CA ALA A 38 8.84 -4.66 1.71
C ALA A 38 9.78 -5.66 2.40
N GLY A 39 9.53 -5.95 3.68
CA GLY A 39 10.27 -6.97 4.43
C GLY A 39 10.11 -8.36 3.80
N PHE A 40 8.89 -8.73 3.41
CA PHE A 40 8.60 -9.99 2.72
C PHE A 40 9.34 -10.08 1.38
N TYR A 41 9.37 -8.99 0.59
CA TYR A 41 10.15 -8.93 -0.63
C TYR A 41 11.65 -9.15 -0.36
N ILE A 42 12.22 -8.49 0.65
CA ILE A 42 13.64 -8.65 1.01
C ILE A 42 13.95 -10.09 1.41
N VAL A 43 13.12 -10.71 2.25
CA VAL A 43 13.28 -12.12 2.65
C VAL A 43 13.19 -13.05 1.43
N GLY A 44 12.20 -12.85 0.57
CA GLY A 44 12.06 -13.62 -0.68
C GLY A 44 13.27 -13.47 -1.60
N PHE A 45 13.79 -12.24 -1.73
CA PHE A 45 15.00 -11.96 -2.49
C PHE A 45 16.23 -12.65 -1.89
N GLN A 46 16.40 -12.63 -0.56
CA GLN A 46 17.50 -13.35 0.11
C GLN A 46 17.45 -14.86 -0.13
N ILE A 47 16.25 -15.44 -0.15
CA ILE A 47 16.07 -16.86 -0.49
C ILE A 47 16.48 -17.09 -1.95
N LEU A 48 15.99 -16.27 -2.88
CA LEU A 48 16.33 -16.36 -4.30
C LEU A 48 17.85 -16.27 -4.52
N VAL A 49 18.54 -15.39 -3.78
CA VAL A 49 19.99 -15.23 -3.87
C VAL A 49 20.76 -16.50 -3.51
N ARG A 50 20.19 -17.35 -2.65
CA ARG A 50 20.78 -18.64 -2.25
C ARG A 50 20.48 -19.78 -3.22
N THR A 51 19.74 -19.52 -4.30
CA THR A 51 19.41 -20.50 -5.34
C THR A 51 20.26 -20.30 -6.59
N PRO A 52 20.48 -21.33 -7.42
CA PRO A 52 21.20 -21.19 -8.69
C PRO A 52 20.51 -20.26 -9.69
N LEU A 53 19.25 -19.88 -9.46
CA LEU A 53 18.51 -18.94 -10.31
C LEU A 53 19.23 -17.59 -10.50
N MET A 54 19.98 -17.13 -9.49
CA MET A 54 20.78 -15.91 -9.62
C MET A 54 21.84 -15.96 -10.71
N HIS A 55 22.36 -17.15 -11.02
CA HIS A 55 23.40 -17.30 -12.06
C HIS A 55 22.83 -17.02 -13.45
N TYR A 56 21.51 -17.08 -13.61
CA TYR A 56 20.81 -16.82 -14.86
C TYR A 56 20.18 -15.42 -14.91
N MET A 57 20.31 -14.62 -13.85
CA MET A 57 19.75 -13.26 -13.79
C MET A 57 20.83 -12.21 -13.98
N SER A 58 20.65 -11.33 -14.97
CA SER A 58 21.48 -10.14 -15.12
C SER A 58 21.18 -9.11 -14.03
N VAL A 59 22.18 -8.28 -13.71
CA VAL A 59 22.04 -7.17 -12.76
C VAL A 59 20.89 -6.24 -13.17
N GLU A 60 20.77 -5.97 -14.47
CA GLU A 60 19.70 -5.11 -15.02
C GLU A 60 18.30 -5.70 -14.78
N ASN A 61 18.13 -7.02 -14.96
CA ASN A 61 16.87 -7.69 -14.67
C ASN A 61 16.52 -7.62 -13.18
N ILE A 62 17.49 -7.80 -12.29
CA ILE A 62 17.29 -7.69 -10.84
C ILE A 62 16.87 -6.27 -10.45
N LEU A 63 17.51 -5.25 -11.02
CA LEU A 63 17.16 -3.85 -10.78
C LEU A 63 15.75 -3.53 -11.27
N ASN A 64 15.38 -4.01 -12.46
CA ASN A 64 14.04 -3.82 -13.00
C ASN A 64 12.98 -4.52 -12.14
N ILE A 65 13.19 -5.78 -11.76
CA ILE A 65 12.29 -6.52 -10.87
C ILE A 65 12.12 -5.78 -9.54
N THR A 66 13.22 -5.31 -8.95
CA THR A 66 13.19 -4.56 -7.69
C THR A 66 12.40 -3.27 -7.83
N LYS A 67 12.64 -2.51 -8.90
CA LYS A 67 11.95 -1.26 -9.20
C LYS A 67 10.44 -1.47 -9.36
N TYR A 68 10.03 -2.42 -10.19
CA TYR A 68 8.61 -2.68 -10.44
C TYR A 68 7.92 -3.26 -9.21
N THR A 69 8.57 -4.16 -8.47
CA THR A 69 8.00 -4.73 -7.24
C THR A 69 7.79 -3.65 -6.18
N THR A 70 8.78 -2.78 -5.98
CA THR A 70 8.67 -1.65 -5.05
C THR A 70 7.55 -0.71 -5.47
N LEU A 71 7.44 -0.40 -6.76
CA LEU A 71 6.36 0.43 -7.29
C LEU A 71 4.97 -0.18 -7.02
N VAL A 72 4.81 -1.48 -7.26
CA VAL A 72 3.56 -2.20 -6.99
C VAL A 72 3.20 -2.14 -5.51
N ILE A 73 4.17 -2.38 -4.61
CA ILE A 73 3.95 -2.29 -3.16
C ILE A 73 3.48 -0.89 -2.77
N ILE A 74 4.14 0.15 -3.29
CA ILE A 74 3.74 1.54 -3.06
C ILE A 74 2.30 1.77 -3.55
N ILE A 75 1.98 1.42 -4.79
CA ILE A 75 0.64 1.62 -5.36
C ILE A 75 -0.44 0.94 -4.51
N VAL A 76 -0.23 -0.33 -4.15
CA VAL A 76 -1.19 -1.13 -3.38
C VAL A 76 -1.49 -0.50 -2.02
N VAL A 77 -0.51 0.12 -1.38
CA VAL A 77 -0.67 0.75 -0.06
C VAL A 77 -1.16 2.19 -0.17
N SER A 78 -0.60 2.97 -1.09
CA SER A 78 -0.82 4.42 -1.18
C SER A 78 -2.17 4.79 -1.82
N VAL A 79 -2.63 4.05 -2.83
CA VAL A 79 -3.88 4.38 -3.54
C VAL A 79 -5.09 4.37 -2.60
N PRO A 80 -5.33 3.32 -1.79
CA PRO A 80 -6.45 3.31 -0.84
C PRO A 80 -6.39 4.47 0.17
N VAL A 81 -5.19 4.82 0.64
CA VAL A 81 -4.99 5.96 1.56
C VAL A 81 -5.36 7.27 0.87
N GLY A 82 -4.85 7.50 -0.34
CA GLY A 82 -5.15 8.71 -1.12
C GLY A 82 -6.65 8.87 -1.39
N LEU A 83 -7.35 7.78 -1.71
CA LEU A 83 -8.80 7.80 -1.91
C LEU A 83 -9.55 8.19 -0.63
N HIS A 84 -9.16 7.63 0.53
CA HIS A 84 -9.81 7.98 1.79
C HIS A 84 -9.53 9.43 2.22
N ILE A 85 -8.31 9.94 2.00
CA ILE A 85 -7.97 11.35 2.23
C ILE A 85 -8.82 12.26 1.34
N LEU A 86 -8.89 11.95 0.04
CA LEU A 86 -9.67 12.73 -0.92
C LEU A 86 -11.15 12.80 -0.51
N LYS A 87 -11.75 11.66 -0.14
CA LYS A 87 -13.14 11.62 0.33
C LYS A 87 -13.35 12.42 1.60
N PHE A 88 -12.40 12.36 2.54
CA PHE A 88 -12.46 13.12 3.78
C PHE A 88 -12.42 14.63 3.48
N LEU A 89 -11.50 15.09 2.64
CA LEU A 89 -11.39 16.49 2.23
C LEU A 89 -12.68 17.01 1.56
N ILE A 90 -13.23 16.25 0.60
CA ILE A 90 -14.51 16.60 -0.05
C ILE A 90 -15.64 16.70 1.00
N GLY A 91 -15.67 15.77 1.96
CA GLY A 91 -16.61 15.77 3.07
C GLY A 91 -16.51 17.04 3.93
N CYS A 92 -15.29 17.43 4.31
CA CYS A 92 -15.05 18.66 5.07
C CYS A 92 -15.49 19.92 4.31
N ILE A 93 -15.17 20.02 3.01
CA ILE A 93 -15.57 21.16 2.19
C ILE A 93 -17.10 21.25 2.08
N THR A 94 -17.77 20.13 1.84
CA THR A 94 -19.22 20.09 1.68
C THR A 94 -19.96 20.38 3.00
N SER A 95 -19.39 19.98 4.14
CA SER A 95 -19.97 20.23 5.46
C SER A 95 -19.82 21.69 5.92
N ASN A 96 -18.79 22.40 5.45
CA ASN A 96 -18.55 23.81 5.79
C ASN A 96 -19.36 24.80 4.94
N HIS A 97 -20.05 24.32 3.90
CA HIS A 97 -20.91 25.12 3.01
C HIS A 97 -22.41 24.98 3.32
N LYS A 98 -22.76 24.35 4.45
CA LYS A 98 -24.12 24.31 5.01
C LYS A 98 -24.15 25.05 6.34
#